data_AF-A0A7C3GZS9-F1
#
_entry.id   AF-A0A7C3GZS9-F1
#
_cell.length_a   1.000
_cell.length_b   1.000
_cell.length_c   1.000
_cell.angle_alpha   90.00
_cell.angle_beta   90.00
_cell.angle_gamma   90.00
#
_symmetry.space_group_name_H-M   'P 1'
#
loop_
_entity.id
_entity.type
_entity.pdbx_description
1 polymer ?
#
loop_
_entity_poly.entity_id
_entity_poly.type
_entity_poly.pdbx_seq_one_letter_code
_entity_poly.pdbx_strand_id
1 'polypeptide(L)'
;PPGGTLDLDMVKAVQTAMIAHCERLGDRVAILDPPPNATPQEINDWRMNVAGYDSSYAALYYPWIQVDDPLLNRPVYIPPSGHIAGIWARNDNTRGVHKAPANEIVLGATGLAYNITKGEQDVLNPNGINCIRAFPGRGIRVWGARTLSSNPSWRYINVRRLFNYVEKSIERGTQWVVFEPNDMLLWARVRRDVGAFLTTVWSDGALFGASPSQAFYVKCDEELNPPESRDLGRLIIEIGMAPVKPAEFVIFRISQWAGGG
;
A
#
# COMPACT_ATOMS: atom_id res chain seq x y z
N PRO A 1 11.39 -16.17 22.26
CA PRO A 1 11.18 -17.62 22.56
C PRO A 1 9.72 -17.89 22.96
N PRO A 2 9.20 -19.12 22.76
CA PRO A 2 7.89 -19.49 23.28
C PRO A 2 7.94 -19.38 24.81
N GLY A 3 7.18 -18.47 25.40
CA GLY A 3 7.13 -18.23 26.85
C GLY A 3 7.75 -16.92 27.35
N GLY A 4 8.33 -16.08 26.48
CA GLY A 4 8.66 -14.70 26.86
C GLY A 4 7.44 -13.79 26.75
N THR A 5 7.13 -13.01 27.78
CA THR A 5 6.20 -11.88 27.65
C THR A 5 6.71 -10.94 26.56
N LEU A 6 5.88 -10.67 25.55
CA LEU A 6 6.22 -9.77 24.47
C LEU A 6 6.42 -8.37 25.05
N ASP A 7 7.64 -7.86 24.98
CA ASP A 7 7.97 -6.50 25.39
C ASP A 7 7.46 -5.51 24.34
N LEU A 8 6.45 -4.73 24.69
CA LEU A 8 5.83 -3.77 23.77
C LEU A 8 6.75 -2.61 23.41
N ASP A 9 7.69 -2.23 24.28
CA ASP A 9 8.67 -1.19 23.95
C ASP A 9 9.64 -1.70 22.88
N MET A 10 10.06 -2.96 22.99
CA MET A 10 10.85 -3.63 21.95
C MET A 10 10.07 -3.75 20.63
N VAL A 11 8.78 -4.13 20.68
CA VAL A 11 7.93 -4.18 19.47
C VAL A 11 7.88 -2.82 18.80
N LYS A 12 7.62 -1.76 19.56
CA LYS A 12 7.60 -0.39 19.04
C LYS A 12 8.93 -0.01 18.40
N ALA A 13 10.05 -0.26 19.10
CA ALA A 13 11.38 0.05 18.59
C ALA A 13 11.69 -0.64 17.25
N VAL A 14 11.37 -1.94 17.12
CA VAL A 14 11.56 -2.70 15.87
C VAL A 14 10.66 -2.15 14.76
N GLN A 15 9.38 -1.90 15.05
CA GLN A 15 8.46 -1.36 14.05
C GLN A 15 8.88 0.04 13.59
N THR A 16 9.33 0.92 14.49
CA THR A 16 9.90 2.23 14.14
C THR A 16 11.12 2.09 13.22
N ALA A 17 12.04 1.17 13.52
CA ALA A 17 13.20 0.93 12.67
C ALA A 17 12.81 0.39 11.28
N MET A 18 11.80 -0.48 11.21
CA MET A 18 11.26 -0.99 9.95
C MET A 18 10.63 0.14 9.11
N ILE A 19 9.84 1.01 9.73
CA ILE A 19 9.23 2.18 9.06
C ILE A 19 10.33 3.08 8.49
N ALA A 20 11.30 3.47 9.32
CA ALA A 20 12.40 4.34 8.90
C ALA A 20 13.22 3.73 7.74
N HIS A 21 13.41 2.41 7.74
CA HIS A 21 14.07 1.72 6.62
C HIS A 21 13.24 1.78 5.33
N CYS A 22 11.92 1.62 5.42
CA CYS A 22 11.04 1.70 4.26
C CYS A 22 10.99 3.13 3.70
N GLU A 23 10.92 4.15 4.57
CA GLU A 23 10.95 5.56 4.19
C GLU A 23 12.25 5.95 3.49
N ARG A 24 13.39 5.49 4.03
CA ARG A 24 14.71 5.78 3.48
C ARG A 24 14.93 5.16 2.10
N LEU A 25 14.36 3.99 1.85
CA LEU A 25 14.58 3.24 0.61
C LEU A 25 13.50 3.47 -0.45
N GLY A 26 12.30 3.92 -0.06
CA GLY A 26 11.23 4.33 -0.97
C GLY A 26 10.55 3.19 -1.76
N ASP A 27 11.14 1.99 -1.82
CA ASP A 27 10.70 0.90 -2.70
C ASP A 27 9.98 -0.25 -1.98
N ARG A 28 9.68 -0.12 -0.68
CA ARG A 28 9.05 -1.17 0.15
C ARG A 28 8.11 -0.60 1.21
N VAL A 29 7.18 -1.42 1.71
CA VAL A 29 6.19 -1.03 2.73
C VAL A 29 6.22 -2.06 3.86
N ALA A 30 6.28 -1.59 5.10
CA ALA A 30 6.23 -2.41 6.29
C ALA A 30 4.79 -2.88 6.58
N ILE A 31 4.61 -4.19 6.77
CA ILE A 31 3.37 -4.75 7.29
C ILE A 31 3.57 -4.92 8.80
N LEU A 32 2.79 -4.20 9.59
CA LEU A 32 2.90 -4.17 11.04
C LEU A 32 1.80 -5.01 11.68
N ASP A 33 2.17 -5.63 12.79
CA ASP A 33 1.27 -6.40 13.64
C ASP A 33 0.90 -5.60 14.89
N PRO A 34 -0.35 -5.72 15.37
CA PRO A 34 -0.78 -5.13 16.61
C PRO A 34 -0.25 -5.95 17.80
N PRO A 35 -0.18 -5.35 19.01
CA PRO A 35 -0.04 -6.11 20.24
C PRO A 35 -1.01 -7.29 20.31
N PRO A 36 -0.58 -8.47 20.81
CA PRO A 36 -1.45 -9.64 20.95
C PRO A 36 -2.57 -9.36 21.95
N ASN A 37 -3.72 -10.00 21.75
CA ASN A 37 -4.88 -9.99 22.66
C ASN A 37 -5.48 -8.61 22.97
N ALA A 38 -5.12 -7.56 22.24
CA ALA A 38 -5.66 -6.24 22.42
C ALA A 38 -7.07 -6.11 21.83
N THR A 39 -7.92 -5.39 22.52
CA THR A 39 -9.26 -4.96 22.10
C THR A 39 -9.17 -3.88 21.00
N PRO A 40 -10.27 -3.58 20.30
CA PRO A 40 -10.33 -2.47 19.34
C PRO A 40 -9.89 -1.13 19.96
N GLN A 41 -10.32 -0.83 21.19
CA GLN A 41 -9.95 0.42 21.85
C GLN A 41 -8.45 0.48 22.15
N GLU A 42 -7.86 -0.62 22.63
CA GLU A 42 -6.43 -0.70 22.91
C GLU A 42 -5.59 -0.62 21.63
N ILE A 43 -6.04 -1.19 20.52
CA ILE A 43 -5.34 -1.06 19.24
C ILE A 43 -5.45 0.33 18.64
N ASN A 44 -6.58 0.99 18.86
CA ASN A 44 -6.73 2.39 18.51
C ASN A 44 -5.76 3.27 19.31
N ASP A 45 -5.68 3.08 20.63
CA ASP A 45 -4.75 3.79 21.51
C ASP A 45 -3.29 3.47 21.17
N TRP A 46 -2.97 2.19 20.93
CA TRP A 46 -1.66 1.77 20.47
C TRP A 46 -1.25 2.53 19.22
N ARG A 47 -2.09 2.53 18.19
CA ARG A 47 -1.78 3.19 16.93
C ARG A 47 -1.61 4.70 17.09
N MET A 48 -2.52 5.36 17.80
CA MET A 48 -2.61 6.82 17.82
C MET A 48 -1.69 7.47 18.87
N ASN A 49 -1.56 6.87 20.05
CA ASN A 49 -0.93 7.51 21.20
C ASN A 49 0.37 6.80 21.61
N VAL A 50 0.35 5.47 21.75
CA VAL A 50 1.52 4.74 22.24
C VAL A 50 2.60 4.66 21.17
N ALA A 51 2.25 4.17 19.98
CA ALA A 51 3.14 4.02 18.85
C ALA A 51 3.31 5.33 18.07
N GLY A 52 2.21 6.05 17.84
CA GLY A 52 2.20 7.36 17.20
C GLY A 52 2.72 7.34 15.76
N TYR A 53 2.50 6.24 15.03
CA TYR A 53 3.03 6.10 13.68
C TYR A 53 2.24 6.94 12.66
N ASP A 54 2.96 7.77 11.90
CA ASP A 54 2.45 8.44 10.71
C ASP A 54 3.40 8.19 9.53
N SER A 55 3.06 7.23 8.68
CA SER A 55 3.87 6.88 7.52
C SER A 55 3.05 6.27 6.40
N SER A 56 3.32 6.73 5.17
CA SER A 56 2.76 6.07 3.99
C SER A 56 3.43 4.75 3.66
N TYR A 57 4.58 4.45 4.27
CA TYR A 57 5.36 3.24 4.04
C TYR A 57 5.08 2.13 5.06
N ALA A 58 3.96 2.21 5.77
CA ALA A 58 3.51 1.17 6.67
C ALA A 58 2.01 0.94 6.60
N ALA A 59 1.59 -0.27 6.97
CA ALA A 59 0.19 -0.66 7.13
C ALA A 59 0.05 -1.60 8.33
N LEU A 60 -0.98 -1.38 9.16
CA LEU A 60 -1.26 -2.15 10.37
C LEU A 60 -2.52 -2.99 10.13
N TYR A 61 -2.46 -4.28 10.46
CA TYR A 61 -3.57 -5.21 10.25
C TYR A 61 -4.02 -5.82 11.57
N TYR A 62 -5.32 -5.75 11.87
CA TYR A 62 -5.89 -6.22 13.12
C TYR A 62 -7.16 -7.05 12.83
N PRO A 63 -7.42 -8.17 13.52
CA PRO A 63 -6.70 -8.74 14.66
C PRO A 63 -5.75 -9.88 14.26
N TRP A 64 -5.15 -10.52 15.28
CA TRP A 64 -4.41 -11.77 15.11
C TRP A 64 -5.32 -12.87 14.55
N ILE A 65 -4.72 -13.76 13.77
CA ILE A 65 -5.43 -14.80 13.00
C ILE A 65 -5.27 -16.13 13.73
N GLN A 66 -6.36 -16.90 13.84
CA GLN A 66 -6.30 -18.27 14.32
C GLN A 66 -6.03 -19.21 13.15
N VAL A 67 -5.08 -20.13 13.36
CA VAL A 67 -4.75 -21.20 12.41
C VAL A 67 -4.60 -22.52 13.17
N ASP A 68 -4.78 -23.64 12.48
CA ASP A 68 -4.47 -24.96 13.05
C ASP A 68 -2.98 -25.22 12.91
N ASP A 69 -2.27 -25.36 14.03
CA ASP A 69 -0.85 -25.68 14.03
C ASP A 69 -0.66 -27.21 13.89
N PRO A 70 -0.09 -27.71 12.77
CA PRO A 70 0.07 -29.14 12.55
C PRO A 70 1.13 -29.78 13.47
N LEU A 71 2.05 -28.99 14.04
CA LEU A 71 3.07 -29.48 14.97
C LEU A 71 2.51 -29.59 16.39
N LEU A 72 1.67 -28.63 16.80
CA LEU A 72 1.06 -28.61 18.12
C LEU A 72 -0.32 -29.31 18.18
N ASN A 73 -0.88 -29.66 17.01
CA ASN A 73 -2.19 -30.26 16.83
C ASN A 73 -3.30 -29.53 17.60
N ARG A 74 -3.26 -28.20 17.58
CA ARG A 74 -4.25 -27.32 18.21
C ARG A 74 -4.33 -25.96 17.51
N PRO A 75 -5.45 -25.24 17.64
CA PRO A 75 -5.52 -23.88 17.16
C PRO A 75 -4.55 -22.96 17.90
N VAL A 76 -3.87 -22.09 17.17
CA VAL A 76 -2.98 -21.04 17.71
C VAL A 76 -3.30 -19.69 17.06
N TYR A 77 -3.09 -18.61 17.80
CA TYR A 77 -3.17 -17.25 17.26
C TYR A 77 -1.78 -16.79 16.83
N ILE A 78 -1.69 -16.27 15.61
CA ILE A 78 -0.47 -15.75 15.02
C ILE A 78 -0.65 -14.31 14.54
N PRO A 79 0.44 -13.53 14.49
CA PRO A 79 0.40 -12.20 13.90
C PRO A 79 -0.03 -12.25 12.42
N PRO A 80 -0.83 -11.28 11.94
CA PRO A 80 -1.38 -11.31 10.59
C PRO A 80 -0.36 -11.03 9.48
N SER A 81 0.77 -10.38 9.75
CA SER A 81 1.72 -9.88 8.74
C SER A 81 2.12 -10.92 7.69
N GLY A 82 2.39 -12.16 8.09
CA GLY A 82 2.73 -13.25 7.17
C GLY A 82 1.60 -13.59 6.19
N HIS A 83 0.36 -13.66 6.67
CA HIS A 83 -0.82 -13.89 5.83
C HIS A 83 -1.05 -12.72 4.88
N ILE A 84 -0.89 -11.49 5.37
CA ILE A 84 -1.05 -10.28 4.56
C ILE A 84 0.01 -10.22 3.46
N ALA A 85 1.27 -10.57 3.73
CA ALA A 85 2.31 -10.63 2.72
C ALA A 85 1.96 -11.62 1.59
N GLY A 86 1.44 -12.80 1.95
CA GLY A 86 0.95 -13.77 0.96
C GLY A 86 -0.25 -13.26 0.16
N ILE A 87 -1.17 -12.53 0.81
CA ILE A 87 -2.30 -11.89 0.13
C ILE A 87 -1.83 -10.82 -0.84
N TRP A 88 -0.87 -9.97 -0.46
CA TRP A 88 -0.29 -8.96 -1.35
C TRP A 88 0.34 -9.62 -2.59
N ALA A 89 1.15 -10.66 -2.41
CA ALA A 89 1.76 -11.38 -3.52
C ALA A 89 0.70 -11.99 -4.46
N ARG A 90 -0.30 -12.68 -3.90
CA ARG A 90 -1.39 -13.27 -4.70
C ARG A 90 -2.20 -12.21 -5.44
N ASN A 91 -2.53 -11.12 -4.74
CA ASN A 91 -3.29 -9.99 -5.29
C ASN A 91 -2.59 -9.40 -6.50
N ASP A 92 -1.31 -9.10 -6.34
CA ASP A 92 -0.53 -8.43 -7.39
C ASP A 92 -0.31 -9.34 -8.59
N ASN A 93 -0.04 -10.63 -8.37
CA ASN A 93 0.13 -11.60 -9.44
C ASN A 93 -1.15 -11.85 -10.26
N THR A 94 -2.33 -11.68 -9.65
CA THR A 94 -3.61 -12.00 -10.31
C THR A 94 -4.34 -10.77 -10.83
N ARG A 95 -4.11 -9.60 -10.24
CA ARG A 95 -4.89 -8.37 -10.50
C ARG A 95 -4.02 -7.12 -10.68
N GLY A 96 -2.71 -7.22 -10.48
CA GLY A 96 -1.79 -6.08 -10.49
C GLY A 96 -1.73 -5.32 -9.17
N VAL A 97 -0.58 -4.68 -8.92
CA VAL A 97 -0.29 -3.91 -7.70
C VAL A 97 -1.25 -2.73 -7.47
N HIS A 98 -1.86 -2.23 -8.55
CA HIS A 98 -2.80 -1.11 -8.52
C HIS A 98 -4.14 -1.47 -7.87
N LYS A 99 -4.49 -2.77 -7.79
CA LYS A 99 -5.71 -3.22 -7.11
C LYS A 99 -5.47 -3.35 -5.61
N ALA A 100 -6.32 -2.73 -4.80
CA ALA A 100 -6.25 -2.80 -3.34
C ALA A 100 -6.29 -4.25 -2.81
N PRO A 101 -5.36 -4.67 -1.94
CA PRO A 101 -5.33 -6.00 -1.34
C PRO A 101 -6.35 -6.13 -0.19
N ALA A 102 -7.60 -5.73 -0.45
CA ALA A 102 -8.75 -5.84 0.45
C ALA A 102 -9.86 -6.65 -0.22
N ASN A 103 -10.85 -7.08 0.57
CA ASN A 103 -11.86 -8.06 0.19
C ASN A 103 -11.24 -9.41 -0.25
N GLU A 104 -10.03 -9.70 0.22
CA GLU A 104 -9.28 -10.92 -0.06
C GLU A 104 -9.53 -11.96 1.03
N ILE A 105 -9.71 -13.23 0.63
CA ILE A 105 -9.85 -14.34 1.58
C ILE A 105 -8.49 -14.61 2.25
N VAL A 106 -8.51 -14.76 3.57
CA VAL A 106 -7.37 -15.19 4.36
C VAL A 106 -7.34 -16.72 4.34
N LEU A 107 -6.52 -17.30 3.47
CA LEU A 107 -6.40 -18.76 3.35
C LEU A 107 -5.71 -19.34 4.58
N GLY A 108 -6.15 -20.51 5.02
CA GLY A 108 -5.61 -21.20 6.21
C GLY A 108 -6.11 -20.65 7.55
N ALA A 109 -6.80 -19.50 7.56
CA ALA A 109 -7.41 -18.96 8.77
C ALA A 109 -8.66 -19.74 9.16
N THR A 110 -8.70 -20.22 10.40
CA THR A 110 -9.85 -20.92 10.99
C THR A 110 -10.66 -20.03 11.93
N GLY A 111 -10.09 -18.90 12.34
CA GLY A 111 -10.73 -17.94 13.23
C GLY A 111 -9.95 -16.64 13.38
N LEU A 112 -10.43 -15.78 14.28
CA LEU A 112 -9.82 -14.49 14.61
C LEU A 112 -9.72 -14.37 16.13
N ALA A 113 -8.67 -13.71 16.63
CA ALA A 113 -8.53 -13.41 18.05
C ALA A 113 -9.64 -12.48 18.56
N TYR A 114 -10.20 -11.65 17.68
CA TYR A 114 -11.32 -10.76 17.98
C TYR A 114 -12.27 -10.67 16.78
N ASN A 115 -13.58 -10.74 17.03
CA ASN A 115 -14.59 -10.59 15.98
C ASN A 115 -15.06 -9.13 15.90
N ILE A 116 -14.44 -8.37 14.99
CA ILE A 116 -14.70 -6.93 14.84
C ILE A 116 -16.10 -6.68 14.25
N THR A 117 -16.89 -5.89 14.97
CA THR A 117 -18.20 -5.40 14.54
C THR A 117 -18.05 -4.26 13.52
N LYS A 118 -19.16 -3.89 12.87
CA LYS A 118 -19.15 -2.76 11.93
C LYS A 118 -18.82 -1.43 12.65
N GLY A 119 -19.43 -1.18 13.81
CA GLY A 119 -19.23 0.06 14.56
C GLY A 119 -17.78 0.22 15.04
N GLU A 120 -17.14 -0.85 15.50
CA GLU A 120 -15.72 -0.80 15.87
C GLU A 120 -14.84 -0.51 14.64
N GLN A 121 -15.12 -1.15 13.50
CA GLN A 121 -14.40 -0.84 12.26
C GLN A 121 -14.55 0.64 11.86
N ASP A 122 -15.74 1.22 12.01
CA ASP A 122 -16.00 2.62 11.67
C ASP A 122 -15.14 3.59 12.52
N VAL A 123 -14.69 3.17 13.71
CA VAL A 123 -13.73 3.90 14.55
C VAL A 123 -12.27 3.62 14.16
N LEU A 124 -11.93 2.36 13.87
CA LEU A 124 -10.55 1.93 13.58
C LEU A 124 -10.07 2.38 12.20
N ASN A 125 -10.95 2.31 11.20
CA ASN A 125 -10.58 2.54 9.80
C ASN A 125 -10.09 3.97 9.53
N PRO A 126 -10.71 5.07 10.02
CA PRO A 126 -10.18 6.43 9.91
C PRO A 126 -8.73 6.56 10.35
N ASN A 127 -8.33 5.79 11.37
CA ASN A 127 -6.98 5.77 11.90
C ASN A 127 -6.06 4.79 11.16
N GLY A 128 -6.42 4.31 9.97
CA GLY A 128 -5.57 3.46 9.12
C GLY A 128 -5.33 2.05 9.67
N ILE A 129 -6.18 1.56 10.57
CA ILE A 129 -6.12 0.19 11.10
C ILE A 129 -6.94 -0.72 10.18
N ASN A 130 -6.27 -1.60 9.45
CA ASN A 130 -6.90 -2.48 8.47
C ASN A 130 -7.51 -3.69 9.16
N CYS A 131 -8.84 -3.73 9.23
CA CYS A 131 -9.55 -4.80 9.90
C CYS A 131 -9.56 -6.10 9.07
N ILE A 132 -9.36 -7.24 9.71
CA ILE A 132 -9.62 -8.58 9.19
C ILE A 132 -10.90 -9.08 9.85
N ARG A 133 -11.88 -9.52 9.06
CA ARG A 133 -13.24 -9.80 9.55
C ARG A 133 -13.78 -11.12 9.02
N ALA A 134 -14.50 -11.83 9.88
CA ALA A 134 -15.29 -12.98 9.47
C ALA A 134 -16.65 -12.51 8.94
N PHE A 135 -17.03 -13.02 7.76
CA PHE A 135 -18.33 -12.75 7.15
C PHE A 135 -19.10 -14.06 6.94
N PRO A 136 -20.35 -14.19 7.42
CA PRO A 136 -21.17 -15.37 7.18
C PRO A 136 -21.30 -15.71 5.69
N GLY A 137 -21.12 -16.98 5.32
CA GLY A 137 -21.15 -17.47 3.94
C GLY A 137 -20.01 -16.98 3.04
N ARG A 138 -19.08 -16.23 3.62
CA ARG A 138 -18.09 -15.45 2.91
C ARG A 138 -16.68 -15.74 3.42
N GLY A 139 -16.52 -16.21 4.65
CA GLY A 139 -15.23 -16.56 5.25
C GLY A 139 -14.51 -15.34 5.83
N ILE A 140 -13.26 -15.55 6.28
CA ILE A 140 -12.41 -14.52 6.86
C ILE A 140 -11.75 -13.72 5.74
N ARG A 141 -11.89 -12.38 5.79
CA ARG A 141 -11.35 -11.47 4.78
C ARG A 141 -10.58 -10.32 5.37
N VAL A 142 -9.56 -9.89 4.63
CA VAL A 142 -8.96 -8.57 4.80
C VAL A 142 -9.98 -7.52 4.35
N TRP A 143 -10.27 -6.54 5.18
CA TRP A 143 -11.35 -5.58 4.99
C TRP A 143 -10.89 -4.12 5.17
N GLY A 144 -9.62 -3.85 4.86
CA GLY A 144 -9.02 -2.51 4.81
C GLY A 144 -7.77 -2.50 3.92
N ALA A 145 -7.48 -1.35 3.31
CA ALA A 145 -6.29 -1.14 2.47
C ALA A 145 -5.68 0.25 2.66
N ARG A 146 -5.68 0.77 3.89
CA ARG A 146 -5.10 2.06 4.26
C ARG A 146 -3.67 1.93 4.78
N THR A 147 -2.84 2.91 4.46
CA THR A 147 -1.52 3.09 5.07
C THR A 147 -1.68 3.75 6.46
N LEU A 148 -0.57 3.97 7.15
CA LEU A 148 -0.57 4.74 8.40
C LEU A 148 -0.56 6.26 8.18
N SER A 149 -0.57 6.73 6.94
CA SER A 149 -0.36 8.13 6.57
C SER A 149 -1.56 9.02 6.90
N SER A 150 -1.30 10.17 7.53
CA SER A 150 -2.25 11.28 7.67
C SER A 150 -2.48 12.01 6.34
N ASN A 151 -1.50 12.00 5.42
CA ASN A 151 -1.62 12.61 4.10
C ASN A 151 -2.66 11.88 3.21
N PRO A 152 -3.74 12.53 2.76
CA PRO A 152 -4.78 11.92 1.93
C PRO A 152 -4.29 11.37 0.59
N SER A 153 -3.23 11.94 0.01
CA SER A 153 -2.64 11.47 -1.25
C SER A 153 -2.06 10.06 -1.13
N TRP A 154 -1.63 9.68 0.07
CA TRP A 154 -0.98 8.41 0.35
C TRP A 154 -1.78 7.49 1.26
N ARG A 155 -3.08 7.76 1.39
CA ARG A 155 -3.99 7.02 2.26
C ARG A 155 -4.04 5.53 1.93
N TYR A 156 -3.90 5.14 0.66
CA TYR A 156 -4.17 3.76 0.23
C TYR A 156 -2.90 2.98 -0.12
N ILE A 157 -2.88 1.71 0.31
CA ILE A 157 -1.76 0.78 0.13
C ILE A 157 -1.46 0.54 -1.35
N ASN A 158 -2.49 0.32 -2.17
CA ASN A 158 -2.28 0.09 -3.61
C ASN A 158 -1.69 1.33 -4.31
N VAL A 159 -2.04 2.53 -3.87
CA VAL A 159 -1.46 3.76 -4.42
C VAL A 159 0.01 3.85 -4.07
N ARG A 160 0.37 3.71 -2.78
CA ARG A 160 1.78 3.70 -2.37
C ARG A 160 2.57 2.62 -3.10
N ARG A 161 2.09 1.38 -3.10
CA ARG A 161 2.79 0.25 -3.72
C ARG A 161 2.91 0.38 -5.24
N LEU A 162 1.95 1.02 -5.91
CA LEU A 162 2.05 1.35 -7.33
C LEU A 162 3.19 2.35 -7.60
N PHE A 163 3.34 3.39 -6.77
CA PHE A 163 4.48 4.32 -6.89
C PHE A 163 5.81 3.60 -6.67
N ASN A 164 5.93 2.78 -5.61
CA ASN A 164 7.14 1.99 -5.37
C ASN A 164 7.49 1.09 -6.56
N TYR A 165 6.49 0.44 -7.17
CA TYR A 165 6.67 -0.39 -8.36
C TYR A 165 7.16 0.42 -9.56
N VAL A 166 6.52 1.56 -9.84
CA VAL A 166 6.88 2.43 -10.96
C VAL A 166 8.29 3.01 -10.78
N GLU A 167 8.59 3.58 -9.62
CA GLU A 167 9.90 4.14 -9.29
C GLU A 167 11.00 3.09 -9.46
N LYS A 168 10.82 1.89 -8.89
CA LYS A 168 11.82 0.83 -8.95
C LYS A 168 12.00 0.25 -10.36
N SER A 169 10.93 0.20 -11.14
CA SER A 169 10.98 -0.27 -12.52
C SER A 169 11.70 0.72 -13.42
N ILE A 170 11.44 2.03 -13.24
CA ILE A 170 12.13 3.10 -13.97
C ILE A 170 13.61 3.09 -13.60
N GLU A 171 13.96 3.12 -12.31
CA GLU A 171 15.35 3.09 -11.84
C GLU A 171 16.14 1.93 -12.48
N ARG A 172 15.57 0.72 -12.49
CA ARG A 172 16.20 -0.46 -13.10
C ARG A 172 16.27 -0.36 -14.63
N GLY A 173 15.20 0.09 -15.27
CA GLY A 173 15.10 0.21 -16.73
C GLY A 173 15.96 1.31 -17.33
N THR A 174 16.33 2.33 -16.54
CA THR A 174 17.12 3.48 -16.98
C THR A 174 18.57 3.46 -16.48
N GLN A 175 19.09 2.33 -16.01
CA GLN A 175 20.49 2.23 -15.57
C GLN A 175 21.51 2.59 -16.67
N TRP A 176 21.14 2.38 -17.95
CA TRP A 176 21.96 2.73 -19.10
C TRP A 176 22.20 4.23 -19.26
N VAL A 177 21.40 5.09 -18.61
CA VAL A 177 21.52 6.56 -18.69
C VAL A 177 22.78 7.06 -17.96
N VAL A 178 23.29 6.29 -17.00
CA VAL A 178 24.43 6.68 -16.18
C VAL A 178 25.68 6.80 -17.05
N PHE A 179 26.36 7.95 -16.96
CA PHE A 179 27.54 8.32 -17.76
C PHE A 179 27.32 8.54 -19.27
N GLU A 180 26.08 8.61 -19.74
CA GLU A 180 25.79 9.05 -21.11
C GLU A 180 25.96 10.58 -21.25
N PRO A 181 26.28 11.08 -22.46
CA PRO A 181 26.31 12.52 -22.73
C PRO A 181 24.97 13.17 -22.42
N ASN A 182 24.97 14.17 -21.53
CA ASN A 182 23.77 14.90 -21.12
C ASN A 182 23.34 15.91 -22.20
N ASP A 183 22.71 15.39 -23.25
CA ASP A 183 22.24 16.11 -24.43
C ASP A 183 20.76 15.87 -24.76
N MET A 184 20.26 16.58 -25.78
CA MET A 184 18.86 16.50 -26.20
C MET A 184 18.48 15.10 -26.74
N LEU A 185 19.44 14.32 -27.24
CA LEU A 185 19.19 12.97 -27.73
C LEU A 185 18.96 12.02 -26.55
N LEU A 186 19.76 12.14 -25.48
CA LEU A 186 19.55 11.41 -24.23
C LEU A 186 18.17 11.72 -23.65
N TRP A 187 17.81 13.01 -23.57
CA TRP A 187 16.50 13.43 -23.04
C TRP A 187 15.34 12.85 -23.83
N ALA A 188 15.44 12.85 -25.17
CA ALA A 188 14.42 12.24 -26.03
C ALA A 188 14.32 10.72 -25.84
N ARG A 189 15.45 10.01 -25.69
CA ARG A 189 15.47 8.56 -25.42
C ARG A 189 14.83 8.23 -24.07
N VAL A 190 15.19 8.95 -23.01
CA VAL A 190 14.60 8.80 -21.67
C VAL A 190 13.09 9.02 -21.70
N ARG A 191 12.63 10.12 -22.29
CA ARG A 191 11.17 10.39 -22.40
C ARG A 191 10.44 9.29 -23.16
N ARG A 192 11.01 8.79 -24.24
CA ARG A 192 10.42 7.70 -25.04
C ARG A 192 10.31 6.41 -24.23
N ASP A 193 11.39 5.99 -23.57
CA ASP A 193 11.44 4.68 -22.90
C ASP A 193 10.59 4.68 -21.62
N VAL A 194 10.66 5.74 -20.82
CA VAL A 194 9.80 5.91 -19.63
C VAL A 194 8.34 6.08 -20.04
N GLY A 195 8.07 6.87 -21.09
CA GLY A 195 6.72 7.06 -21.63
C GLY A 195 6.10 5.77 -22.15
N ALA A 196 6.88 4.91 -22.83
CA ALA A 196 6.42 3.59 -23.26
C ALA A 196 6.05 2.70 -22.06
N PHE A 197 6.89 2.66 -21.03
CA PHE A 197 6.60 1.91 -19.80
C PHE A 197 5.30 2.38 -19.12
N LEU A 198 5.16 3.69 -18.90
CA LEU A 198 3.94 4.24 -18.28
C LEU A 198 2.69 4.05 -19.14
N THR A 199 2.84 3.96 -20.47
CA THR A 199 1.74 3.60 -21.37
C THR A 199 1.27 2.16 -21.14
N THR A 200 2.19 1.21 -20.90
CA THR A 200 1.83 -0.15 -20.48
C THR A 200 1.12 -0.14 -19.13
N VAL A 201 1.67 0.56 -18.13
CA VAL A 201 1.06 0.68 -16.79
C VAL A 201 -0.36 1.28 -16.87
N TRP A 202 -0.58 2.28 -17.72
CA TRP A 202 -1.92 2.83 -17.98
C TRP A 202 -2.84 1.82 -18.67
N SER A 203 -2.35 1.12 -19.71
CA SER A 203 -3.13 0.12 -20.45
C SER A 203 -3.57 -1.06 -19.58
N ASP A 204 -2.78 -1.39 -18.55
CA ASP A 204 -3.10 -2.39 -17.53
C ASP A 204 -4.15 -1.90 -16.51
N GLY A 205 -4.67 -0.68 -16.67
CA GLY A 205 -5.70 -0.09 -15.82
C GLY A 205 -5.18 0.50 -14.49
N ALA A 206 -3.86 0.64 -14.33
CA ALA A 206 -3.29 1.17 -13.09
C ALA A 206 -3.38 2.70 -12.98
N LEU A 207 -3.48 3.41 -14.11
CA LEU A 207 -3.56 4.87 -14.16
C LEU A 207 -4.94 5.33 -14.64
N PHE A 208 -5.44 6.41 -14.05
CA PHE A 208 -6.71 7.03 -14.36
C PHE A 208 -6.56 8.07 -15.48
N GLY A 209 -7.36 7.96 -16.53
CA GLY A 209 -7.38 8.90 -17.64
C GLY A 209 -7.87 8.22 -18.92
N ALA A 210 -8.60 8.94 -19.77
CA ALA A 210 -9.10 8.38 -21.04
C ALA A 210 -8.00 8.29 -22.12
N SER A 211 -6.88 9.00 -21.92
CA SER A 211 -5.69 8.96 -22.77
C SER A 211 -4.41 8.96 -21.92
N PRO A 212 -3.26 8.53 -22.48
CA PRO A 212 -1.97 8.61 -21.79
C PRO A 212 -1.66 10.01 -21.26
N SER A 213 -1.96 11.06 -22.04
CA SER A 213 -1.73 12.46 -21.68
C SER A 213 -2.57 12.97 -20.51
N GLN A 214 -3.70 12.31 -20.20
CA GLN A 214 -4.49 12.59 -18.98
C GLN A 214 -4.00 11.77 -17.79
N ALA A 215 -3.33 10.64 -18.04
CA ALA A 215 -2.93 9.68 -17.04
C ALA A 215 -1.53 9.92 -16.47
N PHE A 216 -0.58 10.39 -17.30
CA PHE A 216 0.79 10.67 -16.88
C PHE A 216 1.48 11.68 -17.78
N TYR A 217 2.63 12.20 -17.32
CA TYR A 217 3.58 12.94 -18.14
C TYR A 217 5.02 12.56 -17.79
N VAL A 218 5.94 12.77 -18.75
CA VAL A 218 7.39 12.62 -18.56
C VAL A 218 8.06 13.86 -19.13
N LYS A 219 8.66 14.67 -18.27
CA LYS A 219 9.38 15.89 -18.62
C LYS A 219 10.88 15.68 -18.42
N CYS A 220 11.65 15.94 -19.46
CA CYS A 220 13.11 15.95 -19.46
C CYS A 220 13.50 16.85 -20.63
N ASP A 221 13.73 18.12 -20.31
CA ASP A 221 13.94 19.22 -21.23
C ASP A 221 14.91 20.24 -20.64
N GLU A 222 15.16 21.31 -21.38
CA GLU A 222 16.11 22.38 -21.03
C GLU A 222 15.66 23.18 -19.80
N GLU A 223 14.35 23.28 -19.55
CA GLU A 223 13.82 23.95 -18.36
C GLU A 223 14.22 23.20 -17.08
N LEU A 224 14.13 21.87 -17.09
CA LEU A 224 14.60 21.03 -15.98
C LEU A 224 16.13 20.84 -15.97
N ASN A 225 16.78 20.97 -17.12
CA ASN A 225 18.21 20.70 -17.30
C ASN A 225 18.93 21.89 -17.94
N PRO A 226 18.95 23.06 -17.28
CA PRO A 226 19.70 24.21 -17.76
C PRO A 226 21.22 23.94 -17.66
N PRO A 227 22.06 24.75 -18.34
CA PRO A 227 23.52 24.56 -18.35
C PRO A 227 24.13 24.35 -16.95
N GLU A 228 23.67 25.10 -15.96
CA GLU A 228 24.19 25.03 -14.58
C GLU A 228 23.93 23.67 -13.92
N SER A 229 22.84 22.99 -14.26
CA SER A 229 22.53 21.64 -13.77
C SER A 229 23.38 20.59 -14.48
N ARG A 230 23.57 20.77 -15.79
CA ARG A 230 24.34 19.87 -16.65
C ARG A 230 25.83 19.91 -16.32
N ASP A 231 26.36 21.09 -16.00
CA ASP A 231 27.75 21.30 -15.58
C ASP A 231 28.03 20.61 -14.23
N LEU A 232 27.00 20.39 -13.40
CA LEU A 232 27.08 19.58 -12.18
C LEU A 232 26.91 18.07 -12.44
N GLY A 233 26.79 17.66 -13.71
CA GLY A 233 26.57 16.27 -14.10
C GLY A 233 25.19 15.72 -13.76
N ARG A 234 24.18 16.59 -13.55
CA ARG A 234 22.83 16.17 -13.16
C ARG A 234 21.91 16.06 -14.38
N LEU A 235 21.14 14.99 -14.43
CA LEU A 235 20.00 14.83 -15.33
C LEU A 235 18.72 14.73 -14.48
N ILE A 236 17.85 15.73 -14.62
CA ILE A 236 16.58 15.84 -13.91
C ILE A 236 15.46 15.39 -14.86
N ILE A 237 14.67 14.44 -14.38
CA ILE A 237 13.52 13.89 -15.08
C ILE A 237 12.33 14.01 -14.12
N GLU A 238 11.29 14.70 -14.55
CA GLU A 238 10.05 14.84 -13.77
C GLU A 238 8.98 13.92 -14.37
N ILE A 239 8.36 13.12 -13.50
CA ILE A 239 7.32 12.17 -13.88
C ILE A 239 6.11 12.43 -12.99
N GLY A 240 4.97 12.70 -13.60
CA GLY A 240 3.68 12.74 -12.91
C GLY A 240 2.78 11.61 -13.37
N MET A 241 2.02 11.01 -12.46
CA MET A 241 1.08 9.94 -12.76
C MET A 241 -0.18 10.04 -11.90
N ALA A 242 -1.33 9.69 -12.48
CA ALA A 242 -2.63 9.68 -11.84
C ALA A 242 -3.03 8.24 -11.50
N PRO A 243 -2.80 7.74 -10.26
CA PRO A 243 -3.14 6.37 -9.89
C PRO A 243 -4.65 6.17 -9.77
N VAL A 244 -5.14 4.98 -10.10
CA VAL A 244 -6.52 4.59 -9.72
C VAL A 244 -6.64 4.46 -8.20
N LYS A 245 -7.74 4.98 -7.64
CA LYS A 245 -8.04 4.91 -6.20
C LYS A 245 -9.17 3.90 -5.95
N PRO A 246 -9.15 3.15 -4.83
CA PRO A 246 -10.20 2.18 -4.53
C PRO A 246 -11.53 2.88 -4.22
N ALA A 247 -12.63 2.26 -4.64
CA ALA A 247 -13.98 2.66 -4.24
C ALA A 247 -14.28 2.11 -2.83
N GLU A 248 -13.81 2.81 -1.80
CA GLU A 248 -13.98 2.38 -0.40
C GLU A 248 -15.43 2.51 0.10
N PHE A 249 -16.14 3.55 -0.35
CA PHE A 249 -17.54 3.79 -0.01
C PHE A 249 -18.38 3.83 -1.28
N VAL A 250 -19.42 3.00 -1.33
CA VAL A 250 -20.41 2.99 -2.42
C VAL A 250 -21.71 3.57 -1.86
N ILE A 251 -22.11 4.74 -2.39
CA ILE A 251 -23.30 5.46 -1.93
C ILE A 251 -24.38 5.33 -3.01
N PHE A 252 -25.43 4.56 -2.71
CA PHE A 252 -26.64 4.53 -3.53
C PHE A 252 -27.60 5.63 -3.07
N ARG A 253 -28.02 6.51 -3.98
CA ARG A 253 -29.06 7.52 -3.73
C ARG A 253 -30.33 7.07 -4.44
N ILE A 254 -31.36 6.73 -3.69
CA ILE A 254 -32.64 6.24 -4.21
C ILE A 254 -33.67 7.35 -4.00
N SER A 255 -34.33 7.77 -5.07
CA SER A 255 -35.44 8.73 -5.03
C SER A 255 -36.67 8.15 -5.72
N GLN A 256 -37.85 8.57 -5.28
CA GLN A 256 -39.09 8.27 -5.98
C GLN A 256 -39.15 9.12 -7.25
N TRP A 257 -39.24 8.47 -8.41
CA TRP A 257 -39.46 9.13 -9.69
C TRP A 257 -40.92 8.94 -10.09
N ALA A 258 -41.69 10.03 -10.10
CA ALA A 258 -42.98 10.05 -10.78
C ALA A 258 -42.65 10.16 -12.27
N GLY A 259 -42.74 9.06 -13.01
CA GLY A 259 -42.43 9.03 -14.45
C GLY A 259 -43.07 10.20 -15.20
N GLY A 260 -42.34 10.77 -16.16
CA GLY A 260 -42.84 11.90 -16.94
C GLY A 260 -44.17 11.54 -17.62
N GLY A 261 -45.18 12.39 -17.40
CA GLY A 261 -46.44 12.35 -18.15
C GLY A 261 -46.25 12.82 -19.59
#